data_AF-A0A397SX40-F1
#
_entry.id   AF-A0A397SX40-F1
#
_cell.length_a   1.000
_cell.length_b   1.000
_cell.length_c   1.000
_cell.angle_alpha   90.00
_cell.angle_beta   90.00
_cell.angle_gamma   90.00
#
_symmetry.space_group_name_H-M   'P 1'
#
loop_
_entity.id
_entity.type
_entity.pdbx_description
1 polymer ?
#
loop_
_entity_poly.entity_id
_entity_poly.type
_entity_poly.pdbx_seq_one_letter_code
_entity_poly.pdbx_strand_id
1 'polypeptide(L)' 'NYLIKEEQQYDIEKLARSTEDNYFHLNVNQQAAFKQIITAIENNISVIFFVDSPGGTGKTFLYK' A
#
# COMPACT_ATOMS: atom_id res chain seq x y z
N ASN A 1 -8.80 12.84 21.23
CA ASN A 1 -7.99 12.34 20.10
C ASN A 1 -8.29 10.87 19.88
N TYR A 2 -9.37 10.58 19.14
CA TYR A 2 -9.79 9.22 18.78
C TYR A 2 -8.93 8.66 17.62
N LEU A 3 -8.55 9.55 16.69
CA LEU A 3 -7.75 9.23 15.50
C LEU A 3 -6.36 8.62 15.83
N ILE A 4 -5.68 9.12 16.87
CA ILE A 4 -4.36 8.62 17.27
C ILE A 4 -4.44 7.19 17.86
N LYS A 5 -5.59 6.82 18.44
CA LYS A 5 -5.77 5.47 19.00
C LYS A 5 -5.96 4.42 17.91
N GLU A 6 -6.61 4.77 16.80
CA GLU A 6 -6.74 3.86 15.65
C GLU A 6 -5.38 3.64 14.96
N GLU A 7 -4.53 4.67 14.85
CA GLU A 7 -3.18 4.52 14.28
C GLU A 7 -2.23 3.65 15.13
N GLN A 8 -2.53 3.42 16.42
CA GLN A 8 -1.68 2.62 17.30
C GLN A 8 -2.11 1.15 17.43
N GLN A 9 -3.24 0.77 16.83
CA GLN A 9 -3.78 -0.61 16.87
C GLN A 9 -3.88 -1.21 15.47
N TYR A 10 -2.84 -1.04 14.64
CA TYR A 10 -2.75 -1.79 13.40
C TYR A 10 -2.57 -3.27 13.68
N ASP A 11 -3.58 -4.06 13.29
CA ASP A 11 -3.48 -5.51 13.22
C ASP A 11 -2.67 -5.88 11.98
N ILE A 12 -1.39 -6.15 12.20
CA ILE A 12 -0.41 -6.46 11.14
C ILE A 12 -0.82 -7.71 10.37
N GLU A 13 -1.42 -8.70 11.03
CA GLU A 13 -1.84 -9.95 10.37
C GLU A 13 -3.04 -9.71 9.46
N LYS A 14 -4.02 -8.93 9.92
CA LYS A 14 -5.17 -8.51 9.11
C LYS A 14 -4.73 -7.65 7.92
N LEU A 15 -3.77 -6.75 8.14
CA LEU A 15 -3.23 -5.89 7.09
C LEU A 15 -2.48 -6.71 6.03
N ALA A 16 -1.67 -7.69 6.44
CA ALA A 16 -0.96 -8.58 5.54
C ALA A 16 -1.93 -9.39 4.66
N ARG A 17 -2.94 -10.02 5.27
CA ARG A 17 -3.97 -10.77 4.52
C ARG A 17 -4.73 -9.88 3.54
N SER A 18 -5.16 -8.69 3.98
CA SER A 18 -5.83 -7.74 3.09
C SER A 18 -4.94 -7.25 1.96
N THR A 19 -3.64 -7.11 2.19
CA THR A 19 -2.67 -6.69 1.17
C THR A 19 -2.50 -7.77 0.11
N GLU A 20 -2.40 -9.04 0.50
CA GLU A 20 -2.36 -10.18 -0.42
C GLU A 20 -3.63 -10.26 -1.28
N ASP A 21 -4.81 -10.17 -0.67
CA ASP A 21 -6.08 -10.20 -1.39
C ASP A 21 -6.21 -9.02 -2.37
N ASN A 22 -5.82 -7.82 -1.93
CA ASN A 22 -5.88 -6.61 -2.76
C ASN A 22 -4.86 -6.61 -3.88
N TYR A 23 -3.69 -7.23 -3.69
CA TYR A 23 -2.62 -7.29 -4.70
C TYR A 23 -3.12 -7.93 -6.01
N PHE A 24 -3.94 -8.98 -5.92
CA PHE A 24 -4.51 -9.64 -7.10
C PHE A 24 -5.55 -8.80 -7.86
N HIS A 25 -6.13 -7.78 -7.20
CA HIS A 25 -7.09 -6.87 -7.82
C HIS A 25 -6.40 -5.68 -8.52
N LEU A 26 -5.09 -5.51 -8.34
CA LEU A 26 -4.31 -4.47 -8.99
C LEU A 26 -4.08 -4.80 -10.47
N ASN A 27 -4.11 -3.78 -11.33
CA ASN A 27 -3.66 -3.94 -12.70
C ASN A 27 -2.13 -4.11 -12.78
N VAL A 28 -1.62 -4.54 -13.94
CA VAL A 28 -0.18 -4.85 -14.14
C VAL A 28 0.74 -3.69 -13.72
N ASN A 29 0.35 -2.44 -14.01
CA ASN A 29 1.17 -1.27 -13.66
C ASN A 29 1.17 -1.00 -12.16
N GLN A 30 0.01 -1.15 -11.50
CA GLN A 30 -0.12 -1.00 -10.06
C GLN A 30 0.65 -2.11 -9.31
N GLN A 31 0.60 -3.35 -9.78
CA GLN A 31 1.39 -4.46 -9.24
C GLN A 31 2.90 -4.21 -9.38
N ALA A 32 3.34 -3.69 -10.53
CA ALA A 32 4.73 -3.35 -10.77
C ALA A 32 5.21 -2.23 -9.83
N ALA A 33 4.39 -1.20 -9.61
CA ALA A 33 4.70 -0.14 -8.64
C ALA A 33 4.77 -0.68 -7.20
N PHE A 34 3.79 -1.51 -6.80
CA PHE A 34 3.78 -2.15 -5.48
C PHE A 34 5.06 -2.95 -5.22
N LYS A 35 5.47 -3.80 -6.17
CA LYS A 35 6.72 -4.57 -6.08
C LYS A 35 7.94 -3.69 -5.91
N GLN A 36 8.06 -2.61 -6.68
CA GLN A 36 9.18 -1.68 -6.56
C GLN A 36 9.26 -1.03 -5.18
N ILE A 37 8.12 -0.67 -4.59
CA ILE A 37 8.04 -0.09 -3.26
C ILE A 37 8.51 -1.10 -2.21
N ILE A 38 7.98 -2.33 -2.24
CA ILE A 38 8.37 -3.39 -1.28
C ILE A 38 9.87 -3.69 -1.39
N THR A 39 10.38 -3.89 -2.60
CA THR A 39 11.81 -4.14 -2.82
C THR A 39 12.69 -2.99 -2.34
N ALA A 40 12.27 -1.74 -2.49
CA ALA A 40 13.03 -0.60 -1.97
C ALA A 40 13.07 -0.60 -0.43
N ILE A 41 11.95 -0.91 0.23
CA ILE A 41 11.87 -1.04 1.69
C ILE A 41 12.78 -2.17 2.19
N GLU A 42 12.67 -3.36 1.60
CA GLU A 42 13.46 -4.55 2.00
C GLU A 42 14.97 -4.30 1.85
N ASN A 43 15.37 -3.55 0.83
CA ASN A 43 16.78 -3.21 0.59
C ASN A 43 17.23 -1.92 1.30
N ASN A 44 16.39 -1.31 2.14
CA ASN A 44 16.66 -0.05 2.83
C ASN A 44 17.10 1.09 1.87
N ILE A 45 16.54 1.10 0.66
CA ILE A 45 16.84 2.10 -0.36
C ILE A 45 15.96 3.33 -0.10
N SER A 46 16.59 4.48 0.14
CA SER A 46 15.88 5.75 0.22
C SER A 46 15.45 6.19 -1.18
N VAL A 47 14.14 6.15 -1.44
CA VAL A 47 13.55 6.51 -2.73
C VAL A 47 12.19 7.14 -2.50
N ILE A 48 11.84 8.12 -3.33
CA ILE A 48 10.54 8.79 -3.32
C ILE A 48 9.74 8.28 -4.51
N PHE A 49 8.54 7.76 -4.26
CA PHE A 49 7.62 7.33 -5.30
C PHE A 49 6.47 8.34 -5.44
N PHE A 50 6.13 8.70 -6.68
CA PHE A 50 4.93 9.48 -6.98
C PHE A 50 3.86 8.54 -7.54
N VAL A 51 2.78 8.35 -6.78
CA VAL A 51 1.63 7.55 -7.22
C VAL A 51 0.64 8.48 -7.94
N ASP A 52 0.88 8.68 -9.23
CA ASP A 52 -0.04 9.44 -10.07
C ASP A 52 -1.14 8.52 -10.60
N SER A 53 -2.40 8.94 -10.48
CA SER A 53 -3.53 8.14 -10.99
C SER A 53 -4.67 9.09 -11.34
N PRO A 54 -5.30 8.94 -12.52
CA PRO A 54 -6.50 9.68 -12.86
C PRO A 54 -7.57 9.49 -11.79
N GLY A 55 -8.36 10.53 -11.49
CA GLY A 55 -9.45 10.44 -10.51
C GLY A 55 -10.35 9.24 -10.81
N GLY A 56 -10.68 8.44 -9.79
CA GLY A 56 -11.54 7.25 -9.93
C GLY A 56 -10.84 5.89 -10.09
N THR A 57 -9.50 5.83 -10.11
CA THR A 57 -8.73 4.57 -10.26
C THR A 57 -8.39 3.84 -8.95
N GLY A 58 -9.21 4.02 -7.90
CA GLY A 58 -9.12 3.17 -6.70
C GLY A 58 -7.95 3.46 -5.77
N LYS A 59 -7.45 4.70 -5.69
CA LYS A 59 -6.39 5.11 -4.73
C LYS A 59 -6.68 4.68 -3.28
N THR A 60 -7.96 4.59 -2.90
CA THR A 60 -8.41 4.10 -1.59
C THR A 60 -7.87 2.72 -1.21
N PHE A 61 -7.54 1.86 -2.18
CA PHE A 61 -6.98 0.52 -1.92
C PHE A 61 -5.51 0.54 -1.48
N LEU A 62 -4.79 1.64 -1.68
CA LEU A 62 -3.39 1.79 -1.27
C LEU A 62 -3.23 2.40 0.13
N TYR A 63 -4.30 2.99 0.68
CA TYR A 63 -4.28 3.72 1.96
C TYR A 63 -4.97 2.96 3.12
N LYS A 64 -5.47 1.75 2.88
CA LYS A 64 -6.13 0.91 3.90
C LYS A 64 -5.25 -0.24 4.34
#